data_AF-J6UDZ8-F1
#
_entry.id   AF-J6UDZ8-F1
#
_cell.length_a   1.000
_cell.length_b   1.000
_cell.length_c   1.000
_cell.angle_alpha   90.00
_cell.angle_beta   90.00
_cell.angle_gamma   90.00
#
_symmetry.space_group_name_H-M   'P 1'
#
loop_
_entity.id
_entity.type
_entity.pdbx_description
1 polymer ?
#
loop_
_entity_poly.entity_id
_entity_poly.type
_entity_poly.pdbx_seq_one_letter_code
_entity_poly.pdbx_strand_id
1 'polypeptide(L)'
;MNRLLALAALAAAVIGIAMPAHAAGTIPLSLSQQFDTRGVPLGGCKLYLYQAGTTTPQSAYVDSGLTIALPNPLECDASGRLPQFFLADGSVKVRLADKAGVTILAADGILVIGPSGGGGGGSTVDPGTVASTGDLKARYSTGPISGWVRANGRTIGSATSGATERANADAQALFEYLWNTDANLTVSGGRGASANADWLANKTITLPDARGRVIAGLDDMGATSAARLSTLASTTLGTSGGAQTVALAKTQMPVLNYTPAGSVSVVLSQTPHGHGITDPGHTHYVNDPGHGHVTSGGGLRVGGGQVGGGTGVSYSWDQPLPVVASLTGIWLSPSGTGISVNGANANISVSSATFSGAAANVGGSASPVSLIQPTILATIYLKL
;
A
#
# COMPACT_ATOMS: atom_id res chain seq x y z
N MET A 1 -52.42 35.92 56.10
CA MET A 1 -51.60 35.25 55.07
C MET A 1 -50.53 36.21 54.53
N ASN A 2 -49.69 36.78 55.42
CA ASN A 2 -48.81 37.92 55.13
C ASN A 2 -47.36 37.73 55.63
N ARG A 3 -46.85 36.48 55.71
CA ARG A 3 -45.48 36.23 56.20
C ARG A 3 -44.66 35.20 55.41
N LEU A 4 -45.18 34.71 54.28
CA LEU A 4 -44.50 33.70 53.45
C LEU A 4 -43.89 34.23 52.15
N LEU A 5 -44.14 35.50 51.80
CA LEU A 5 -43.55 36.16 50.62
C LEU A 5 -42.27 36.97 50.94
N ALA A 6 -41.95 37.17 52.21
CA ALA A 6 -40.76 37.94 52.63
C ALA A 6 -39.50 37.08 52.80
N LEU A 7 -39.60 35.73 52.69
CA LEU A 7 -38.46 34.82 52.84
C LEU A 7 -37.91 34.26 51.52
N ALA A 8 -38.56 34.52 50.38
CA ALA A 8 -38.09 34.10 49.05
C ALA A 8 -37.26 35.18 48.32
N ALA A 9 -37.14 36.39 48.89
CA ALA A 9 -36.38 37.49 48.32
C ALA A 9 -34.95 37.66 48.88
N LEU A 10 -34.52 36.76 49.78
CA LEU A 10 -33.20 36.80 50.43
C LEU A 10 -32.32 35.58 50.10
N ALA A 11 -32.48 35.01 48.90
CA ALA A 11 -31.62 33.94 48.37
C ALA A 11 -31.32 34.13 46.87
N ALA A 12 -31.39 35.38 46.38
CA ALA A 12 -31.13 35.75 45.00
C ALA A 12 -30.15 36.93 44.92
N ALA A 13 -28.97 36.80 45.54
CA ALA A 13 -27.87 37.76 45.35
C ALA A 13 -26.50 37.17 45.76
N VAL A 14 -26.19 35.96 45.31
CA VAL A 14 -24.79 35.58 45.07
C VAL A 14 -24.71 35.09 43.63
N ILE A 15 -25.05 36.01 42.72
CA ILE A 15 -24.51 35.95 41.36
C ILE A 15 -23.03 36.24 41.54
N GLY A 16 -22.21 35.21 41.34
CA GLY A 16 -20.78 35.40 41.13
C GLY A 16 -20.63 36.39 39.99
N ILE A 17 -20.34 37.64 40.34
CA ILE A 17 -19.89 38.65 39.40
C ILE A 17 -18.56 38.08 38.91
N ALA A 18 -18.58 37.47 37.73
CA ALA A 18 -17.39 37.40 36.90
C ALA A 18 -16.99 38.86 36.70
N MET A 19 -16.08 39.35 37.55
CA MET A 19 -15.39 40.59 37.24
C MET A 19 -14.71 40.32 35.91
N PRO A 20 -14.96 41.12 34.87
CA PRO A 20 -14.12 41.05 33.69
C PRO A 20 -12.68 41.10 34.21
N ALA A 21 -11.84 40.16 33.77
CA ALA A 21 -10.41 40.29 33.95
C ALA A 21 -10.00 41.53 33.15
N HIS A 22 -10.11 42.70 33.76
CA HIS A 22 -9.68 43.95 33.16
C HIS A 22 -8.16 43.91 33.22
N ALA A 23 -7.52 43.64 32.09
CA ALA A 23 -6.10 43.90 31.98
C ALA A 23 -5.90 45.40 32.26
N ALA A 24 -5.11 45.74 33.27
CA ALA A 24 -4.77 47.13 33.54
C ALA A 24 -3.53 47.50 32.74
N GLY A 25 -3.53 48.66 32.09
CA GLY A 25 -2.38 49.14 31.36
C GLY A 25 -2.07 50.61 31.60
N THR A 26 -1.10 51.11 30.85
CA THR A 26 -0.65 52.50 30.91
C THR A 26 -0.60 53.07 29.50
N ILE A 27 -0.58 54.39 29.40
CA ILE A 27 -0.32 55.09 28.13
C ILE A 27 1.06 55.74 28.19
N PRO A 28 1.65 56.16 27.06
CA PRO A 28 2.97 56.82 26.98
C PRO A 28 3.10 58.17 27.70
N LEU A 29 2.18 58.50 28.61
CA LEU A 29 2.21 59.67 29.48
C LEU A 29 2.43 59.30 30.97
N SER A 30 2.21 58.05 31.37
CA SER A 30 2.43 57.58 32.75
C SER A 30 3.92 57.65 33.09
N LEU A 31 4.27 58.24 34.25
CA LEU A 31 5.66 58.50 34.70
C LEU A 31 6.53 59.37 33.78
N SER A 32 5.96 59.94 32.71
CA SER A 32 6.69 60.76 31.76
C SER A 32 6.82 62.21 32.23
N GLN A 33 7.91 62.87 31.83
CA GLN A 33 8.11 64.31 32.01
C GLN A 33 7.58 65.07 30.79
N GLN A 34 6.83 66.14 31.03
CA GLN A 34 6.19 66.95 30.01
C GLN A 34 6.92 68.28 29.84
N PHE A 35 7.03 68.75 28.60
CA PHE A 35 7.76 69.96 28.23
C PHE A 35 6.87 70.91 27.42
N ASP A 36 7.13 72.22 27.52
CA ASP A 36 6.53 73.23 26.65
C ASP A 36 7.19 73.22 25.25
N THR A 37 6.69 74.05 24.34
CA THR A 37 7.23 74.19 22.97
C THR A 37 8.66 74.71 22.89
N ARG A 38 9.24 75.16 24.02
CA ARG A 38 10.62 75.63 24.17
C ARG A 38 11.49 74.67 24.97
N GLY A 39 10.97 73.49 25.33
CA GLY A 39 11.71 72.48 26.10
C GLY A 39 11.79 72.73 27.60
N VAL A 40 10.99 73.66 28.15
CA VAL A 40 10.91 73.91 29.60
C VAL A 40 9.95 72.91 30.24
N PRO A 41 10.29 72.26 31.37
CA PRO A 41 9.38 71.34 32.03
C PRO A 41 8.08 72.01 32.48
N LEU A 42 6.94 71.37 32.22
CA LEU A 42 5.60 71.88 32.54
C LEU A 42 5.23 71.62 34.00
N GLY A 43 5.91 72.29 34.93
CA GLY A 43 5.62 72.17 36.36
C GLY A 43 4.16 72.49 36.69
N GLY A 44 3.44 71.54 37.31
CA GLY A 44 2.02 71.69 37.64
C GLY A 44 1.05 71.59 36.45
N CYS A 45 1.44 70.94 35.34
CA CYS A 45 0.50 70.61 34.26
C CYS A 45 -0.68 69.76 34.74
N LYS A 46 -1.78 69.78 33.96
CA LYS A 46 -3.01 69.04 34.21
C LYS A 46 -3.30 68.08 33.06
N LEU A 47 -3.32 66.79 33.33
CA LEU A 47 -3.72 65.75 32.39
C LEU A 47 -5.18 65.36 32.64
N TYR A 48 -6.03 65.63 31.65
CA TYR A 48 -7.41 65.20 31.64
C TYR A 48 -7.55 63.89 30.86
N LEU A 49 -8.28 62.95 31.44
CA LEU A 49 -8.54 61.64 30.84
C LEU A 49 -10.04 61.50 30.56
N TYR A 50 -10.38 61.06 29.35
CA TYR A 50 -11.77 60.86 28.93
C TYR A 50 -11.91 59.50 28.25
N GLN A 51 -13.14 58.98 28.26
CA GLN A 51 -13.48 57.84 27.41
C GLN A 51 -13.30 58.23 25.94
N ALA A 52 -12.73 57.35 25.12
CA ALA A 52 -12.46 57.61 23.71
C ALA A 52 -13.71 58.11 22.96
N GLY A 53 -13.54 59.10 22.08
CA GLY A 53 -14.63 59.71 21.31
C GLY A 53 -15.58 60.60 22.10
N THR A 54 -15.38 60.80 23.41
CA THR A 54 -16.30 61.56 24.27
C THR A 54 -15.60 62.70 25.03
N THR A 55 -16.34 63.37 25.92
CA THR A 55 -15.81 64.26 26.97
C THR A 55 -16.14 63.73 28.36
N THR A 56 -16.59 62.48 28.46
CA THR A 56 -16.92 61.82 29.73
C THR A 56 -15.61 61.48 30.45
N PRO A 57 -15.40 61.93 31.71
CA PRO A 57 -14.20 61.61 32.48
C PRO A 57 -13.97 60.10 32.57
N GLN A 58 -12.73 59.67 32.35
CA GLN A 58 -12.30 58.29 32.57
C GLN A 58 -11.49 58.18 33.87
N SER A 59 -11.77 57.14 34.66
CA SER A 59 -11.04 56.83 35.88
C SER A 59 -9.63 56.33 35.57
N ALA A 60 -8.66 56.84 36.33
CA ALA A 60 -7.29 56.32 36.42
C ALA A 60 -7.04 55.81 37.84
N TYR A 61 -6.06 54.94 38.01
CA TYR A 61 -5.81 54.25 39.28
C TYR A 61 -4.32 54.27 39.65
N VAL A 62 -4.01 54.18 40.94
CA VAL A 62 -2.62 54.13 41.43
C VAL A 62 -1.97 52.76 41.22
N ASP A 63 -2.77 51.72 41.03
CA ASP A 63 -2.35 50.33 40.98
C ASP A 63 -2.94 49.59 39.78
N SER A 64 -2.26 48.52 39.34
CA SER A 64 -2.69 47.67 38.22
C SER A 64 -3.88 46.75 38.58
N GLY A 65 -4.32 46.71 39.82
CA GLY A 65 -5.56 46.05 40.23
C GLY A 65 -6.80 46.93 40.04
N LEU A 66 -6.61 48.19 39.61
CA LEU A 66 -7.66 49.19 39.44
C LEU A 66 -8.46 49.44 40.73
N THR A 67 -7.77 49.43 41.88
CA THR A 67 -8.44 49.46 43.20
C THR A 67 -8.60 50.86 43.79
N ILE A 68 -7.63 51.74 43.61
CA ILE A 68 -7.66 53.10 44.17
C ILE A 68 -7.67 54.13 43.04
N ALA A 69 -8.80 54.80 42.87
CA ALA A 69 -8.98 55.81 41.84
C ALA A 69 -8.20 57.11 42.15
N LEU A 70 -7.59 57.67 41.11
CA LEU A 70 -6.92 58.96 41.10
C LEU A 70 -7.87 60.09 40.67
N PRO A 71 -7.61 61.34 41.08
CA PRO A 71 -8.39 62.49 40.62
C PRO A 71 -8.23 62.72 39.11
N ASN A 72 -9.24 63.35 38.50
CA ASN A 72 -9.20 63.81 37.12
C ASN A 72 -9.55 65.31 37.11
N PRO A 73 -8.60 66.22 36.79
CA PRO A 73 -7.30 65.95 36.15
C PRO A 73 -6.23 65.38 37.10
N LEU A 74 -5.27 64.66 36.52
CA LEU A 74 -4.00 64.31 37.15
C LEU A 74 -3.06 65.52 37.09
N GLU A 75 -2.41 65.86 38.20
CA GLU A 75 -1.49 67.00 38.27
C GLU A 75 -0.03 66.54 38.21
N CYS A 76 0.78 67.28 37.45
CA CYS A 76 2.22 67.07 37.35
C CYS A 76 2.94 67.66 38.57
N ASP A 77 4.09 67.10 38.94
CA ASP A 77 4.96 67.68 39.97
C ASP A 77 5.65 68.98 39.49
N ALA A 78 6.48 69.58 40.35
CA ALA A 78 7.22 70.80 40.03
C ALA A 78 8.21 70.64 38.86
N SER A 79 8.61 69.40 38.55
CA SER A 79 9.47 69.06 37.42
C SER A 79 8.67 68.73 36.16
N GLY A 80 7.33 68.86 36.17
CA GLY A 80 6.47 68.53 35.05
C GLY A 80 6.30 67.04 34.79
N ARG A 81 6.57 66.19 35.79
CA ARG A 81 6.37 64.74 35.68
C ARG A 81 4.98 64.36 36.14
N LEU A 82 4.32 63.52 35.34
CA LEU A 82 3.05 62.90 35.73
C LEU A 82 3.28 61.75 36.72
N PRO A 83 2.38 61.52 37.68
CA PRO A 83 2.46 60.36 38.55
C PRO A 83 2.33 59.06 37.73
N GLN A 84 2.68 57.93 38.34
CA GLN A 84 2.29 56.65 37.78
C GLN A 84 0.77 56.52 37.88
N PHE A 85 0.15 56.14 36.78
CA PHE A 85 -1.26 55.81 36.74
C PHE A 85 -1.52 54.62 35.83
N PHE A 86 -2.59 53.90 36.14
CA PHE A 86 -3.09 52.72 35.43
C PHE A 86 -4.51 52.98 34.96
N LEU A 87 -4.87 52.36 33.83
CA LEU A 87 -6.15 52.48 33.18
C LEU A 87 -6.68 51.07 32.88
N ALA A 88 -8.00 50.92 32.82
CA ALA A 88 -8.59 49.71 32.26
C ALA A 88 -8.23 49.58 30.76
N ASP A 89 -8.12 48.34 30.28
CA ASP A 89 -7.87 48.04 28.87
C ASP A 89 -8.88 48.72 27.94
N GLY A 90 -8.42 49.11 26.75
CA GLY A 90 -9.20 49.84 25.76
C GLY A 90 -8.50 51.09 25.25
N SER A 91 -9.27 52.00 24.66
CA SER A 91 -8.76 53.27 24.13
C SER A 91 -9.28 54.46 24.93
N VAL A 92 -8.44 55.49 25.06
CA VAL A 92 -8.73 56.69 25.84
C VAL A 92 -8.47 57.95 25.03
N LYS A 93 -9.12 59.04 25.45
CA LYS A 93 -8.82 60.38 24.99
C LYS A 93 -8.12 61.15 26.09
N VAL A 94 -7.09 61.90 25.73
CA VAL A 94 -6.29 62.68 26.66
C VAL A 94 -6.24 64.14 26.24
N ARG A 95 -6.19 65.02 27.23
CA ARG A 95 -5.86 66.44 27.04
C ARG A 95 -4.86 66.85 28.11
N LEU A 96 -3.64 67.18 27.70
CA LEU A 96 -2.63 67.79 28.57
C LEU A 96 -2.74 69.30 28.46
N ALA A 97 -2.85 69.96 29.61
CA ALA A 97 -2.85 71.40 29.72
C ALA A 97 -1.72 71.90 30.62
N ASP A 98 -1.24 73.12 30.40
CA ASP A 98 -0.32 73.79 31.32
C ASP A 98 -1.02 74.14 32.65
N LYS A 99 -0.26 74.72 33.59
CA LYS A 99 -0.79 75.14 34.91
C LYS A 99 -1.92 76.16 34.80
N ALA A 100 -1.97 76.94 33.73
CA ALA A 100 -3.01 77.93 33.45
C ALA A 100 -4.24 77.35 32.71
N GLY A 101 -4.19 76.07 32.31
CA GLY A 101 -5.29 75.37 31.64
C GLY A 101 -5.24 75.40 30.11
N VAL A 102 -4.19 75.97 29.51
CA VAL A 102 -3.98 76.02 28.06
C VAL A 102 -3.58 74.65 27.56
N THR A 103 -4.29 74.13 26.55
CA THR A 103 -4.01 72.82 25.96
C THR A 103 -2.65 72.82 25.24
N ILE A 104 -1.79 71.88 25.63
CA ILE A 104 -0.50 71.61 24.99
C ILE A 104 -0.60 70.40 24.05
N LEU A 105 -1.36 69.37 24.47
CA LEU A 105 -1.58 68.15 23.69
C LEU A 105 -3.03 67.72 23.85
N ALA A 106 -3.67 67.33 22.74
CA ALA A 106 -4.93 66.61 22.76
C ALA A 106 -4.88 65.48 21.75
N ALA A 107 -5.27 64.29 22.17
CA ALA A 107 -5.28 63.10 21.33
C ALA A 107 -6.43 62.17 21.73
N ASP A 108 -7.06 61.55 20.74
CA ASP A 108 -8.17 60.61 20.91
C ASP A 108 -7.76 59.24 20.38
N GLY A 109 -8.37 58.17 20.90
CA GLY A 109 -8.08 56.80 20.48
C GLY A 109 -6.70 56.28 20.90
N ILE A 110 -6.11 56.80 21.97
CA ILE A 110 -4.84 56.27 22.50
C ILE A 110 -5.10 54.91 23.15
N LEU A 111 -4.42 53.87 22.67
CA LEU A 111 -4.52 52.53 23.24
C LEU A 111 -3.82 52.46 24.61
N VAL A 112 -4.52 51.89 25.58
CA VAL A 112 -3.96 51.53 26.89
C VAL A 112 -3.12 50.25 26.72
N ILE A 113 -1.86 50.31 27.09
CA ILE A 113 -0.90 49.21 26.93
C ILE A 113 -0.60 48.62 28.31
N GLY A 114 -1.14 47.42 28.59
CA GLY A 114 -0.88 46.67 29.82
C GLY A 114 0.01 45.45 29.62
N PRO A 115 0.35 44.74 30.72
CA PRO A 115 0.85 43.37 30.62
C PRO A 115 -0.26 42.55 29.97
N SER A 116 -0.16 42.43 28.65
CA SER A 116 -1.07 41.65 27.84
C SER A 116 -1.07 40.22 28.40
N GLY A 117 -2.21 39.74 28.86
CA GLY A 117 -2.44 38.31 29.09
C GLY A 117 -2.33 37.48 27.80
N GLY A 118 -2.15 38.12 26.64
CA GLY A 118 -1.89 37.51 25.35
C GLY A 118 -0.42 37.63 24.95
N GLY A 119 0.17 36.51 24.52
CA GLY A 119 1.55 36.37 24.09
C GLY A 119 2.02 37.44 23.10
N GLY A 120 3.32 37.72 23.15
CA GLY A 120 3.97 38.75 22.35
C GLY A 120 3.59 38.70 20.87
N GLY A 121 3.12 39.84 20.36
CA GLY A 121 2.88 40.06 18.95
C GLY A 121 4.20 40.17 18.17
N GLY A 122 4.75 39.03 17.77
CA GLY A 122 4.96 38.86 16.34
C GLY A 122 3.57 38.54 15.78
N SER A 123 3.14 39.16 14.67
CA SER A 123 1.86 38.85 14.03
C SER A 123 1.61 37.35 14.15
N THR A 124 0.62 36.97 14.99
CA THR A 124 0.29 35.56 15.12
C THR A 124 -0.06 35.14 13.73
N VAL A 125 0.71 34.22 13.15
CA VAL A 125 0.19 33.41 12.05
C VAL A 125 -1.16 32.93 12.59
N ASP A 126 -2.26 33.42 12.02
CA ASP A 126 -3.58 32.94 12.39
C ASP A 126 -3.45 31.40 12.32
N PRO A 127 -3.79 30.64 13.36
CA PRO A 127 -3.68 29.19 13.29
C PRO A 127 -4.30 28.60 12.00
N GLY A 128 -5.33 29.26 11.44
CA GLY A 128 -5.91 28.98 10.12
C GLY A 128 -5.00 29.25 8.91
N THR A 129 -4.01 30.15 9.02
CA THR A 129 -2.97 30.39 7.99
C THR A 129 -1.92 29.29 7.90
N VAL A 130 -1.78 28.43 8.93
CA VAL A 130 -0.82 27.31 8.93
C VAL A 130 -1.52 25.96 8.72
N ALA A 131 -2.71 25.77 9.31
CA ALA A 131 -3.55 24.60 9.08
C ALA A 131 -5.01 24.90 9.45
N SER A 132 -5.92 24.61 8.54
CA SER A 132 -7.37 24.72 8.75
C SER A 132 -7.96 23.44 9.34
N THR A 133 -9.11 23.54 10.01
CA THR A 133 -9.84 22.38 10.54
C THR A 133 -10.06 21.33 9.45
N GLY A 134 -9.76 20.07 9.74
CA GLY A 134 -9.82 18.97 8.77
C GLY A 134 -8.51 18.66 8.05
N ASP A 135 -7.52 19.55 8.11
CA ASP A 135 -6.21 19.32 7.49
C ASP A 135 -5.50 18.13 8.11
N LEU A 136 -4.76 17.41 7.27
CA LEU A 136 -3.95 16.26 7.67
C LEU A 136 -2.48 16.66 7.83
N LYS A 137 -1.84 16.11 8.87
CA LYS A 137 -0.38 16.10 8.97
C LYS A 137 0.15 14.74 9.39
N ALA A 138 1.32 14.39 8.88
CA ALA A 138 2.10 13.26 9.39
C ALA A 138 3.09 13.77 10.44
N ARG A 139 3.26 13.01 11.53
CA ARG A 139 4.30 13.25 12.53
C ARG A 139 4.92 11.95 13.01
N TYR A 140 6.24 11.93 13.13
CA TYR A 140 6.98 10.84 13.76
C TYR A 140 6.85 10.93 15.29
N SER A 141 5.69 10.49 15.79
CA SER A 141 5.28 10.52 17.21
C SER A 141 4.13 9.54 17.42
N THR A 142 3.82 9.17 18.66
CA THR A 142 2.73 8.23 19.01
C THR A 142 1.67 8.84 19.96
N GLY A 143 1.99 9.94 20.65
CA GLY A 143 1.13 10.58 21.66
C GLY A 143 0.11 11.59 21.10
N PRO A 144 -0.83 12.07 21.92
CA PRO A 144 -1.74 13.16 21.54
C PRO A 144 -0.99 14.50 21.37
N ILE A 145 -1.57 15.43 20.62
CA ILE A 145 -1.01 16.76 20.39
C ILE A 145 -2.13 17.78 20.56
N SER A 146 -1.87 18.89 21.27
CA SER A 146 -2.84 19.96 21.43
C SER A 146 -3.29 20.52 20.07
N GLY A 147 -4.60 20.69 19.88
CA GLY A 147 -5.19 21.18 18.64
C GLY A 147 -5.30 20.17 17.50
N TRP A 148 -4.98 18.89 17.75
CA TRP A 148 -5.03 17.82 16.76
C TRP A 148 -5.56 16.51 17.36
N VAL A 149 -6.21 15.68 16.53
CA VAL A 149 -6.63 14.30 16.88
C VAL A 149 -6.08 13.31 15.88
N ARG A 150 -5.93 12.03 16.24
CA ARG A 150 -5.36 11.02 15.33
C ARG A 150 -6.41 10.46 14.38
N ALA A 151 -6.05 10.25 13.12
CA ALA A 151 -6.89 9.55 12.13
C ALA A 151 -6.90 8.03 12.42
N ASN A 152 -7.53 7.61 13.51
CA ASN A 152 -7.40 6.27 14.06
C ASN A 152 -8.72 5.47 14.15
N GLY A 153 -9.77 5.92 13.45
CA GLY A 153 -11.07 5.25 13.44
C GLY A 153 -11.86 5.33 14.76
N ARG A 154 -11.34 6.02 15.78
CA ARG A 154 -12.07 6.29 17.04
C ARG A 154 -13.01 7.48 16.87
N THR A 155 -13.65 7.90 17.95
CA THR A 155 -14.67 8.95 17.91
C THR A 155 -14.23 10.26 18.54
N ILE A 156 -14.78 11.36 18.03
CA ILE A 156 -14.75 12.70 18.65
C ILE A 156 -16.17 13.17 18.98
N GLY A 157 -16.29 14.11 19.92
CA GLY A 157 -17.56 14.71 20.31
C GLY A 157 -17.40 15.74 21.43
N SER A 158 -18.51 16.24 21.95
CA SER A 158 -18.54 17.20 23.06
C SER A 158 -17.85 16.66 24.32
N ALA A 159 -17.60 17.54 25.29
CA ALA A 159 -16.98 17.17 26.57
C ALA A 159 -17.73 16.06 27.33
N THR A 160 -19.04 15.91 27.11
CA THR A 160 -19.92 14.93 27.76
C THR A 160 -20.31 13.76 26.85
N SER A 161 -19.86 13.75 25.59
CA SER A 161 -20.25 12.76 24.57
C SER A 161 -19.74 11.34 24.79
N GLY A 162 -18.73 11.15 25.67
CA GLY A 162 -18.07 9.85 25.84
C GLY A 162 -17.19 9.42 24.66
N ALA A 163 -16.83 10.35 23.77
CA ALA A 163 -15.94 10.10 22.64
C ALA A 163 -14.57 9.49 23.08
N THR A 164 -14.07 8.57 22.26
CA THR A 164 -12.95 7.68 22.63
C THR A 164 -11.57 8.17 22.21
N GLU A 165 -11.45 9.02 21.20
CA GLU A 165 -10.21 9.75 20.90
C GLU A 165 -10.19 11.09 21.62
N ARG A 166 -11.30 11.85 21.54
CA ARG A 166 -11.40 13.17 22.17
C ARG A 166 -12.84 13.58 22.47
N ALA A 167 -13.17 13.62 23.75
CA ALA A 167 -14.39 14.23 24.29
C ALA A 167 -14.05 15.63 24.84
N ASN A 168 -14.20 16.68 24.03
CA ASN A 168 -13.87 18.05 24.42
C ASN A 168 -14.62 19.07 23.56
N ALA A 169 -14.89 20.26 24.11
CA ALA A 169 -15.57 21.34 23.39
C ALA A 169 -14.78 21.81 22.15
N ASP A 170 -13.46 21.70 22.16
CA ASP A 170 -12.62 22.10 21.03
C ASP A 170 -12.69 21.17 19.81
N ALA A 171 -13.44 20.07 19.89
CA ALA A 171 -13.70 19.19 18.76
C ALA A 171 -14.91 19.61 17.91
N GLN A 172 -15.63 20.68 18.27
CA GLN A 172 -16.86 21.08 17.59
C GLN A 172 -16.62 21.38 16.11
N ALA A 173 -15.61 22.20 15.80
CA ALA A 173 -15.31 22.59 14.43
C ALA A 173 -15.01 21.38 13.54
N LEU A 174 -14.15 20.46 14.01
CA LEU A 174 -13.86 19.22 13.28
C LEU A 174 -15.06 18.28 13.19
N PHE A 175 -15.89 18.19 14.22
CA PHE A 175 -17.12 17.40 14.18
C PHE A 175 -18.04 17.90 13.06
N GLU A 176 -18.28 19.22 13.02
CA GLU A 176 -19.13 19.84 12.01
C GLU A 176 -18.54 19.72 10.60
N TYR A 177 -17.21 19.88 10.47
CA TYR A 177 -16.51 19.67 9.21
C TYR A 177 -16.70 18.24 8.70
N LEU A 178 -16.33 17.22 9.48
CA LEU A 178 -16.45 15.82 9.10
C LEU A 178 -17.90 15.41 8.84
N TRP A 179 -18.84 15.95 9.60
CA TRP A 179 -20.26 15.70 9.39
C TRP A 179 -20.71 16.17 8.01
N ASN A 180 -20.27 17.34 7.53
CA ASN A 180 -20.65 17.84 6.21
C ASN A 180 -19.84 17.22 5.07
N THR A 181 -18.57 16.90 5.29
CA THR A 181 -17.64 16.48 4.23
C THR A 181 -17.71 15.00 3.89
N ASP A 182 -17.89 14.11 4.87
CA ASP A 182 -17.87 12.66 4.62
C ASP A 182 -19.10 11.98 5.23
N ALA A 183 -20.08 11.71 4.37
CA ALA A 183 -21.33 11.05 4.75
C ALA A 183 -21.14 9.62 5.27
N ASN A 184 -20.03 8.95 4.95
CA ASN A 184 -19.76 7.57 5.34
C ASN A 184 -19.27 7.44 6.79
N LEU A 185 -18.82 8.55 7.39
CA LEU A 185 -18.47 8.57 8.81
C LEU A 185 -19.73 8.35 9.66
N THR A 186 -19.61 7.42 10.61
CA THR A 186 -20.72 7.03 11.46
C THR A 186 -20.91 8.05 12.58
N VAL A 187 -22.13 8.56 12.71
CA VAL A 187 -22.56 9.38 13.85
C VAL A 187 -23.38 8.50 14.80
N SER A 188 -23.11 8.56 16.11
CA SER A 188 -23.83 7.76 17.11
C SER A 188 -25.33 8.06 17.09
N GLY A 189 -26.17 7.03 16.94
CA GLY A 189 -27.62 7.19 16.79
C GLY A 189 -28.05 7.71 15.41
N GLY A 190 -27.14 7.72 14.43
CA GLY A 190 -27.38 8.24 13.09
C GLY A 190 -27.29 9.77 12.99
N ARG A 191 -27.21 10.24 11.75
CA ARG A 191 -27.18 11.68 11.43
C ARG A 191 -28.56 12.29 11.67
N GLY A 192 -28.61 13.41 12.38
CA GLY A 192 -29.79 14.21 12.61
C GLY A 192 -30.00 15.29 11.55
N ALA A 193 -30.75 16.33 11.91
CA ALA A 193 -31.12 17.41 10.99
C ALA A 193 -29.95 18.32 10.58
N SER A 194 -28.95 18.47 11.44
CA SER A 194 -27.74 19.26 11.17
C SER A 194 -26.58 18.83 12.06
N ALA A 195 -25.36 19.16 11.65
CA ALA A 195 -24.17 18.91 12.44
C ALA A 195 -24.24 19.54 13.84
N ASN A 196 -24.67 20.80 13.93
CA ASN A 196 -24.81 21.50 15.21
C ASN A 196 -25.89 20.86 16.11
N ALA A 197 -27.00 20.37 15.54
CA ALA A 197 -28.02 19.67 16.33
C ALA A 197 -27.47 18.35 16.89
N ASP A 198 -26.71 17.59 16.09
CA ASP A 198 -26.07 16.36 16.53
C ASP A 198 -24.98 16.62 17.60
N TRP A 199 -24.23 17.72 17.46
CA TRP A 199 -23.25 18.17 18.45
C TRP A 199 -23.91 18.52 19.79
N LEU A 200 -24.96 19.34 19.77
CA LEU A 200 -25.73 19.72 20.97
C LEU A 200 -26.42 18.52 21.63
N ALA A 201 -26.77 17.49 20.84
CA ALA A 201 -27.28 16.22 21.34
C ALA A 201 -26.19 15.32 21.95
N ASN A 202 -24.94 15.79 22.07
CA ASN A 202 -23.78 15.05 22.58
C ASN A 202 -23.49 13.76 21.80
N LYS A 203 -23.83 13.74 20.50
CA LYS A 203 -23.46 12.62 19.64
C LYS A 203 -21.95 12.63 19.38
N THR A 204 -21.46 11.47 18.98
CA THR A 204 -20.07 11.28 18.56
C THR A 204 -20.02 10.95 17.07
N ILE A 205 -18.93 11.33 16.40
CA ILE A 205 -18.65 10.96 15.00
C ILE A 205 -17.34 10.19 14.94
N THR A 206 -17.28 9.15 14.12
CA THR A 206 -16.04 8.40 13.84
C THR A 206 -15.06 9.24 13.02
N LEU A 207 -13.78 9.15 13.33
CA LEU A 207 -12.69 9.71 12.53
C LEU A 207 -12.34 8.78 11.35
N PRO A 208 -11.75 9.32 10.27
CA PRO A 208 -11.08 8.49 9.27
C PRO A 208 -10.05 7.55 9.91
N ASP A 209 -9.88 6.36 9.35
CA ASP A 209 -8.98 5.32 9.88
C ASP A 209 -7.76 5.09 8.98
N ALA A 210 -6.65 5.77 9.30
CA ALA A 210 -5.38 5.65 8.60
C ALA A 210 -4.49 4.51 9.15
N ARG A 211 -4.95 3.72 10.12
CA ARG A 211 -4.12 2.67 10.74
C ARG A 211 -3.74 1.60 9.72
N GLY A 212 -2.44 1.46 9.46
CA GLY A 212 -1.92 0.46 8.52
C GLY A 212 -2.28 0.73 7.05
N ARG A 213 -2.68 1.96 6.71
CA ARG A 213 -3.11 2.33 5.35
C ARG A 213 -2.16 3.35 4.74
N VAL A 214 -1.97 3.24 3.43
CA VAL A 214 -1.37 4.31 2.61
C VAL A 214 -2.49 5.26 2.20
N ILE A 215 -2.24 6.56 2.34
CA ILE A 215 -3.17 7.60 1.90
C ILE A 215 -2.88 7.90 0.43
N ALA A 216 -3.93 7.88 -0.39
CA ALA A 216 -3.89 8.33 -1.78
C ALA A 216 -4.83 9.52 -1.96
N GLY A 217 -4.60 10.33 -2.99
CA GLY A 217 -5.58 11.32 -3.42
C GLY A 217 -6.85 10.63 -3.93
N LEU A 218 -7.98 11.36 -3.88
CA LEU A 218 -9.17 10.94 -4.62
C LEU A 218 -8.82 10.85 -6.10
N ASP A 219 -9.48 9.97 -6.84
CA ASP A 219 -9.11 9.73 -8.23
C ASP A 219 -9.65 10.81 -9.19
N ASP A 220 -10.61 11.62 -8.72
CA ASP A 220 -11.21 12.75 -9.44
C ASP A 220 -10.53 14.09 -9.14
N MET A 221 -10.09 14.35 -7.90
CA MET A 221 -9.42 15.60 -7.45
C MET A 221 -10.08 16.90 -7.98
N GLY A 222 -11.42 16.94 -8.04
CA GLY A 222 -12.18 18.09 -8.57
C GLY A 222 -12.37 18.10 -10.09
N ALA A 223 -12.04 17.01 -10.78
CA ALA A 223 -12.26 16.79 -12.21
C ALA A 223 -12.90 15.40 -12.45
N THR A 224 -12.76 14.84 -13.64
CA THR A 224 -13.17 13.45 -13.92
C THR A 224 -12.14 12.46 -13.36
N SER A 225 -12.60 11.30 -12.89
CA SER A 225 -11.75 10.21 -12.38
C SER A 225 -10.65 9.81 -13.39
N ALA A 226 -9.42 9.68 -12.89
CA ALA A 226 -8.23 9.31 -13.66
C ALA A 226 -8.06 7.78 -13.85
N ALA A 227 -8.97 6.98 -13.27
CA ALA A 227 -9.00 5.52 -13.26
C ALA A 227 -7.72 4.84 -12.74
N ARG A 228 -6.97 5.48 -11.84
CA ARG A 228 -5.70 4.93 -11.31
C ARG A 228 -5.92 3.97 -10.15
N LEU A 229 -7.00 4.15 -9.39
CA LEU A 229 -7.44 3.26 -8.31
C LEU A 229 -8.82 2.67 -8.64
N SER A 230 -8.92 2.01 -9.79
CA SER A 230 -10.20 1.60 -10.41
C SER A 230 -10.93 0.45 -9.72
N THR A 231 -10.25 -0.34 -8.89
CA THR A 231 -10.88 -1.44 -8.11
C THR A 231 -11.46 -0.97 -6.77
N LEU A 232 -11.33 0.31 -6.46
CA LEU A 232 -11.82 0.95 -5.25
C LEU A 232 -12.85 2.02 -5.65
N ALA A 233 -13.82 2.33 -4.78
CA ALA A 233 -14.68 3.52 -4.95
C ALA A 233 -13.85 4.80 -4.68
N SER A 234 -12.93 5.10 -5.60
CA SER A 234 -11.78 5.99 -5.40
C SER A 234 -12.10 7.48 -5.48
N THR A 235 -13.35 7.83 -5.79
CA THR A 235 -13.89 9.20 -5.69
C THR A 235 -14.63 9.45 -4.37
N THR A 236 -14.79 8.43 -3.52
CA THR A 236 -15.49 8.54 -2.25
C THR A 236 -14.48 8.63 -1.10
N LEU A 237 -14.51 9.72 -0.32
CA LEU A 237 -13.66 9.92 0.85
C LEU A 237 -13.78 8.76 1.85
N GLY A 238 -12.65 8.44 2.50
CA GLY A 238 -12.59 7.39 3.51
C GLY A 238 -12.69 5.96 2.96
N THR A 239 -13.00 5.77 1.67
CA THR A 239 -13.01 4.44 1.05
C THR A 239 -11.65 3.79 1.20
N SER A 240 -11.66 2.54 1.62
CA SER A 240 -10.45 1.81 1.94
C SER A 240 -10.45 0.42 1.31
N GLY A 241 -9.28 -0.03 0.87
CA GLY A 241 -9.13 -1.33 0.22
C GLY A 241 -7.67 -1.73 0.08
N GLY A 242 -7.42 -2.70 -0.78
CA GLY A 242 -6.13 -3.41 -0.86
C GLY A 242 -6.16 -4.70 -0.05
N ALA A 243 -5.37 -5.68 -0.49
CA ALA A 243 -5.26 -6.98 0.16
C ALA A 243 -4.00 -7.03 1.03
N GLN A 244 -4.11 -7.57 2.24
CA GLN A 244 -2.96 -7.79 3.13
C GLN A 244 -2.03 -8.89 2.59
N THR A 245 -2.61 -9.88 1.90
CA THR A 245 -1.91 -10.97 1.23
C THR A 245 -2.51 -11.18 -0.15
N VAL A 246 -1.65 -11.46 -1.14
CA VAL A 246 -2.07 -11.81 -2.50
C VAL A 246 -1.37 -13.12 -2.87
N ALA A 247 -2.15 -14.17 -3.12
CA ALA A 247 -1.63 -15.37 -3.74
C ALA A 247 -1.37 -15.08 -5.23
N LEU A 248 -0.14 -15.30 -5.68
CA LEU A 248 0.21 -15.09 -7.09
C LEU A 248 -0.38 -16.22 -7.93
N ALA A 249 -1.29 -15.88 -8.83
CA ALA A 249 -1.78 -16.80 -9.84
C ALA A 249 -0.70 -17.05 -10.91
N LYS A 250 -0.76 -18.22 -11.56
CA LYS A 250 0.15 -18.58 -12.67
C LYS A 250 0.17 -17.53 -13.79
N THR A 251 -0.95 -16.84 -14.03
CA THR A 251 -1.07 -15.76 -15.01
C THR A 251 -0.34 -14.47 -14.63
N GLN A 252 -0.04 -14.28 -13.34
CA GLN A 252 0.67 -13.11 -12.82
C GLN A 252 2.19 -13.35 -12.77
N MET A 253 2.63 -14.60 -13.01
CA MET A 253 4.04 -14.93 -13.10
C MET A 253 4.55 -14.72 -14.53
N PRO A 254 5.78 -14.18 -14.72
CA PRO A 254 6.41 -14.14 -16.02
C PRO A 254 6.44 -15.53 -16.67
N VAL A 255 6.21 -15.59 -17.98
CA VAL A 255 6.39 -16.84 -18.73
C VAL A 255 7.88 -17.22 -18.66
N LEU A 256 8.18 -18.36 -18.04
CA LEU A 256 9.53 -18.89 -17.96
C LEU A 256 9.84 -19.69 -19.22
N ASN A 257 10.55 -19.07 -20.16
CA ASN A 257 11.18 -19.79 -21.28
C ASN A 257 12.52 -20.35 -20.81
N TYR A 258 12.55 -21.61 -20.37
CA TYR A 258 13.77 -22.29 -19.98
C TYR A 258 14.26 -23.20 -21.11
N THR A 259 15.51 -23.00 -21.55
CA THR A 259 16.25 -23.97 -22.36
C THR A 259 17.11 -24.80 -21.40
N PRO A 260 16.88 -26.12 -21.27
CA PRO A 260 17.70 -26.97 -20.42
C PRO A 260 19.19 -26.84 -20.73
N ALA A 261 19.98 -26.44 -19.74
CA ALA A 261 21.43 -26.60 -19.79
C ALA A 261 21.77 -28.05 -19.46
N GLY A 262 22.31 -28.79 -20.43
CA GLY A 262 22.73 -30.19 -20.27
C GLY A 262 22.16 -31.12 -21.35
N SER A 263 22.58 -32.38 -21.30
CA SER A 263 22.07 -33.44 -22.17
C SER A 263 20.79 -34.04 -21.60
N VAL A 264 19.70 -34.02 -22.37
CA VAL A 264 18.49 -34.79 -22.05
C VAL A 264 18.71 -36.23 -22.50
N SER A 265 18.84 -37.15 -21.54
CA SER A 265 19.01 -38.58 -21.86
C SER A 265 17.67 -39.18 -22.27
N VAL A 266 17.49 -39.43 -23.57
CA VAL A 266 16.30 -40.10 -24.12
C VAL A 266 16.62 -41.58 -24.30
N VAL A 267 15.98 -42.45 -23.50
CA VAL A 267 16.10 -43.91 -23.66
C VAL A 267 15.10 -44.37 -24.71
N LEU A 268 15.57 -44.72 -25.90
CA LEU A 268 14.75 -45.31 -26.96
C LEU A 268 14.85 -46.83 -26.89
N SER A 269 13.78 -47.46 -26.42
CA SER A 269 13.62 -48.92 -26.51
C SER A 269 13.07 -49.27 -27.89
N GLN A 270 13.88 -49.87 -28.76
CA GLN A 270 13.44 -50.46 -30.02
C GLN A 270 13.22 -51.97 -29.83
N THR A 271 12.13 -52.50 -30.38
CA THR A 271 11.94 -53.95 -30.47
C THR A 271 12.98 -54.54 -31.42
N PRO A 272 13.73 -55.60 -31.02
CA PRO A 272 14.68 -56.25 -31.92
C PRO A 272 13.97 -56.71 -33.21
N HIS A 273 14.53 -56.35 -34.36
CA HIS A 273 14.09 -56.84 -35.66
C HIS A 273 15.28 -57.38 -36.44
N GLY A 274 15.03 -58.33 -37.35
CA GLY A 274 16.07 -58.98 -38.15
C GLY A 274 16.41 -58.15 -39.39
N HIS A 275 17.70 -58.19 -39.78
CA HIS A 275 18.14 -57.70 -41.09
C HIS A 275 18.39 -58.90 -42.01
N GLY A 276 17.78 -58.90 -43.19
CA GLY A 276 18.00 -59.94 -44.21
C GLY A 276 19.30 -59.71 -44.96
N ILE A 277 20.04 -60.79 -45.21
CA ILE A 277 21.19 -60.80 -46.12
C ILE A 277 20.82 -61.67 -47.31
N THR A 278 20.97 -61.16 -48.53
CA THR A 278 20.73 -61.92 -49.77
C THR A 278 22.03 -61.98 -50.55
N ASP A 279 22.46 -63.20 -50.91
CA ASP A 279 23.61 -63.45 -51.78
C ASP A 279 23.18 -64.26 -53.02
N PRO A 280 22.69 -63.59 -54.08
CA PRO A 280 22.27 -64.27 -55.29
C PRO A 280 23.45 -64.81 -56.12
N GLY A 281 24.69 -64.48 -55.76
CA GLY A 281 25.85 -64.64 -56.64
C GLY A 281 26.64 -65.93 -56.44
N HIS A 282 26.37 -66.73 -55.40
CA HIS A 282 27.19 -67.90 -55.10
C HIS A 282 26.71 -69.16 -55.83
N THR A 283 27.65 -69.96 -56.32
CA THR A 283 27.37 -71.22 -57.04
C THR A 283 28.19 -72.37 -56.46
N HIS A 284 27.65 -73.58 -56.58
CA HIS A 284 28.35 -74.83 -56.27
C HIS A 284 28.61 -75.60 -57.57
N TYR A 285 29.85 -76.09 -57.71
CA TYR A 285 30.22 -76.91 -58.87
C TYR A 285 29.81 -78.38 -58.63
N VAL A 286 29.19 -78.99 -59.64
CA VAL A 286 28.83 -80.41 -59.68
C VAL A 286 29.90 -81.18 -60.44
N ASN A 287 30.36 -82.31 -59.89
CA ASN A 287 31.31 -83.19 -60.56
C ASN A 287 30.66 -84.55 -60.88
N ASP A 288 30.68 -84.94 -62.16
CA ASP A 288 30.23 -86.25 -62.65
C ASP A 288 31.39 -86.98 -63.37
N PRO A 289 32.00 -88.00 -62.73
CA PRO A 289 33.12 -88.75 -63.31
C PRO A 289 32.73 -89.69 -64.48
N GLY A 290 31.45 -89.89 -64.78
CA GLY A 290 30.96 -90.86 -65.77
C GLY A 290 31.03 -92.32 -65.28
N HIS A 291 30.05 -93.15 -65.67
CA HIS A 291 29.97 -94.57 -65.30
C HIS A 291 29.35 -95.42 -66.44
N GLY A 292 29.58 -96.74 -66.44
CA GLY A 292 29.06 -97.67 -67.45
C GLY A 292 28.58 -99.01 -66.86
N HIS A 293 27.76 -99.75 -67.62
CA HIS A 293 27.20 -101.05 -67.25
C HIS A 293 27.67 -102.16 -68.19
N VAL A 294 27.83 -103.39 -67.67
CA VAL A 294 28.28 -104.58 -68.43
C VAL A 294 27.37 -105.79 -68.14
N THR A 295 27.11 -106.63 -69.14
CA THR A 295 26.37 -107.90 -69.02
C THR A 295 27.31 -109.09 -69.29
N SER A 296 27.23 -110.14 -68.46
CA SER A 296 28.16 -111.29 -68.49
C SER A 296 27.42 -112.60 -68.84
N GLY A 297 27.49 -113.06 -70.09
CA GLY A 297 26.88 -114.33 -70.52
C GLY A 297 27.90 -115.47 -70.61
N GLY A 298 27.83 -116.43 -69.69
CA GLY A 298 28.61 -117.69 -69.75
C GLY A 298 28.00 -118.66 -70.77
N GLY A 299 28.81 -119.11 -71.74
CA GLY A 299 28.38 -119.91 -72.88
C GLY A 299 27.75 -121.27 -72.55
N LEU A 300 26.71 -121.62 -73.30
CA LEU A 300 25.96 -122.87 -73.33
C LEU A 300 26.86 -124.08 -73.72
N ARG A 301 27.05 -125.05 -72.82
CA ARG A 301 27.62 -126.37 -73.17
C ARG A 301 26.48 -127.39 -73.35
N VAL A 302 26.12 -127.70 -74.60
CA VAL A 302 25.31 -128.87 -74.95
C VAL A 302 26.27 -130.02 -75.26
N GLY A 303 26.48 -130.93 -74.30
CA GLY A 303 27.12 -132.22 -74.54
C GLY A 303 26.06 -133.19 -75.07
N GLY A 304 26.15 -133.58 -76.34
CA GLY A 304 25.15 -134.39 -77.01
C GLY A 304 24.93 -135.76 -76.36
N GLY A 305 23.69 -136.05 -75.96
CA GLY A 305 23.18 -137.40 -75.92
C GLY A 305 22.74 -137.82 -77.32
N GLN A 306 23.24 -138.97 -77.79
CA GLN A 306 22.59 -139.74 -78.84
C GLN A 306 21.33 -140.34 -78.20
N VAL A 307 20.18 -139.67 -78.34
CA VAL A 307 18.88 -140.24 -77.98
C VAL A 307 18.28 -140.84 -79.24
N GLY A 308 18.43 -142.16 -79.38
CA GLY A 308 17.57 -142.94 -80.25
C GLY A 308 16.16 -142.94 -79.66
N GLY A 309 15.22 -142.35 -80.40
CA GLY A 309 13.78 -142.67 -80.41
C GLY A 309 13.08 -142.86 -79.07
N GLY A 310 12.68 -141.75 -78.44
CA GLY A 310 11.69 -141.73 -77.37
C GLY A 310 11.20 -140.32 -77.12
N THR A 311 9.92 -140.09 -77.36
CA THR A 311 9.12 -138.86 -77.27
C THR A 311 9.49 -137.91 -76.11
N GLY A 312 9.83 -136.64 -76.44
CA GLY A 312 9.64 -135.46 -75.59
C GLY A 312 10.61 -135.24 -74.41
N VAL A 313 11.74 -134.56 -74.65
CA VAL A 313 12.50 -133.88 -73.57
C VAL A 313 12.71 -132.41 -73.96
N SER A 314 11.82 -131.55 -73.49
CA SER A 314 11.97 -130.09 -73.54
C SER A 314 12.78 -129.65 -72.31
N TYR A 315 14.01 -129.19 -72.48
CA TYR A 315 14.75 -128.49 -71.43
C TYR A 315 14.40 -127.00 -71.47
N SER A 316 13.57 -126.56 -70.54
CA SER A 316 13.28 -125.15 -70.26
C SER A 316 14.47 -124.52 -69.52
N TRP A 317 15.18 -123.59 -70.17
CA TRP A 317 16.18 -122.73 -69.51
C TRP A 317 15.52 -121.39 -69.16
N ASP A 318 14.87 -121.35 -68.01
CA ASP A 318 14.40 -120.11 -67.38
C ASP A 318 15.43 -119.68 -66.35
N GLN A 319 16.47 -118.94 -66.74
CA GLN A 319 17.32 -118.21 -65.79
C GLN A 319 17.55 -116.78 -66.30
N PRO A 320 17.11 -115.73 -65.55
CA PRO A 320 17.30 -114.34 -65.93
C PRO A 320 18.78 -113.96 -65.96
N LEU A 321 19.23 -113.25 -67.01
CA LEU A 321 20.58 -112.68 -67.09
C LEU A 321 20.72 -111.50 -66.12
N PRO A 322 21.65 -111.54 -65.14
CA PRO A 322 21.81 -110.45 -64.19
C PRO A 322 22.53 -109.25 -64.84
N VAL A 323 21.87 -108.08 -64.81
CA VAL A 323 22.49 -106.77 -65.09
C VAL A 323 22.97 -106.19 -63.77
N VAL A 324 24.27 -105.90 -63.65
CA VAL A 324 24.81 -105.25 -62.45
C VAL A 324 24.65 -103.73 -62.59
N ALA A 325 23.92 -103.11 -61.65
CA ALA A 325 23.81 -101.66 -61.58
C ALA A 325 25.17 -101.04 -61.15
N SER A 326 25.59 -99.98 -61.84
CA SER A 326 26.76 -99.17 -61.51
C SER A 326 26.28 -97.82 -60.95
N LEU A 327 26.87 -97.36 -59.84
CA LEU A 327 26.50 -96.08 -59.22
C LEU A 327 27.35 -94.94 -59.82
N THR A 328 26.70 -93.80 -60.09
CA THR A 328 27.29 -92.68 -60.85
C THR A 328 28.36 -91.89 -60.09
N GLY A 329 28.41 -92.01 -58.76
CA GLY A 329 29.40 -91.32 -57.93
C GLY A 329 29.36 -89.79 -58.07
N ILE A 330 28.23 -89.16 -58.39
CA ILE A 330 28.10 -87.70 -58.49
C ILE A 330 28.15 -87.07 -57.09
N TRP A 331 28.94 -85.99 -56.91
CA TRP A 331 28.95 -85.20 -55.67
C TRP A 331 29.02 -83.68 -55.93
N LEU A 332 28.59 -82.92 -54.93
CA LEU A 332 28.64 -81.45 -54.90
C LEU A 332 29.82 -80.99 -54.05
N SER A 333 30.60 -80.02 -54.53
CA SER A 333 31.72 -79.47 -53.76
C SER A 333 31.23 -78.40 -52.76
N PRO A 334 31.73 -78.36 -51.51
CA PRO A 334 31.45 -77.25 -50.59
C PRO A 334 32.05 -75.94 -51.14
N SER A 335 31.28 -74.85 -51.14
CA SER A 335 31.71 -73.49 -51.48
C SER A 335 31.26 -72.55 -50.38
N GLY A 336 32.16 -71.72 -49.86
CA GLY A 336 31.86 -70.72 -48.82
C GLY A 336 31.55 -69.36 -49.44
N THR A 337 30.50 -68.69 -48.97
CA THR A 337 30.06 -67.37 -49.50
C THR A 337 30.90 -66.20 -49.01
N GLY A 338 31.63 -66.36 -47.90
CA GLY A 338 32.55 -65.34 -47.37
C GLY A 338 31.88 -64.07 -46.82
N ILE A 339 30.58 -64.07 -46.56
CA ILE A 339 29.86 -62.87 -46.12
C ILE A 339 29.98 -62.65 -44.60
N SER A 340 30.47 -61.46 -44.21
CA SER A 340 30.41 -60.95 -42.83
C SER A 340 29.65 -59.63 -42.79
N VAL A 341 28.63 -59.52 -41.94
CA VAL A 341 27.97 -58.23 -41.66
C VAL A 341 28.70 -57.58 -40.49
N ASN A 342 29.43 -56.51 -40.76
CA ASN A 342 30.04 -55.70 -39.72
C ASN A 342 28.94 -54.83 -39.07
N GLY A 343 28.78 -54.92 -37.76
CA GLY A 343 27.71 -54.23 -37.03
C GLY A 343 27.91 -52.71 -37.05
N ALA A 344 27.40 -52.03 -38.06
CA ALA A 344 27.29 -50.59 -38.04
C ALA A 344 26.07 -50.21 -37.20
N ASN A 345 26.31 -49.40 -36.16
CA ASN A 345 25.29 -48.84 -35.27
C ASN A 345 24.09 -48.32 -36.08
N ALA A 346 22.88 -48.77 -35.73
CA ALA A 346 21.65 -48.27 -36.33
C ALA A 346 21.60 -46.74 -36.15
N ASN A 347 21.56 -46.01 -37.26
CA ASN A 347 21.60 -44.55 -37.29
C ASN A 347 20.22 -43.99 -36.89
N ILE A 348 19.83 -44.16 -35.63
CA ILE A 348 18.53 -43.75 -35.10
C ILE A 348 18.58 -42.25 -34.75
N SER A 349 17.84 -41.42 -35.47
CA SER A 349 17.70 -39.98 -35.18
C SER A 349 16.30 -39.66 -34.65
N VAL A 350 16.23 -38.90 -33.54
CA VAL A 350 14.97 -38.34 -33.02
C VAL A 350 14.72 -36.98 -33.69
N SER A 351 13.70 -36.87 -34.54
CA SER A 351 13.41 -35.64 -35.29
C SER A 351 12.68 -34.56 -34.47
N SER A 352 11.97 -34.95 -33.40
CA SER A 352 11.33 -34.04 -32.46
C SER A 352 10.96 -34.80 -31.17
N ALA A 353 11.09 -34.13 -30.02
CA ALA A 353 10.62 -34.65 -28.74
C ALA A 353 9.78 -33.56 -28.07
N THR A 354 8.49 -33.83 -27.85
CA THR A 354 7.61 -32.97 -27.07
C THR A 354 7.62 -33.47 -25.64
N PHE A 355 8.25 -32.73 -24.74
CA PHE A 355 8.24 -33.05 -23.31
C PHE A 355 6.94 -32.52 -22.70
N SER A 356 6.04 -33.43 -22.28
CA SER A 356 4.88 -33.11 -21.46
C SER A 356 5.16 -33.55 -20.03
N GLY A 357 5.35 -32.58 -19.13
CA GLY A 357 5.58 -32.83 -17.71
C GLY A 357 5.57 -31.51 -16.95
N ALA A 358 5.07 -31.53 -15.72
CA ALA A 358 5.35 -30.43 -14.80
C ALA A 358 6.86 -30.44 -14.54
N ALA A 359 7.54 -29.30 -14.72
CA ALA A 359 8.86 -29.14 -14.15
C ALA A 359 8.74 -29.55 -12.67
N ALA A 360 9.54 -30.52 -12.22
CA ALA A 360 9.68 -30.79 -10.79
C ALA A 360 10.00 -29.45 -10.10
N ASN A 361 9.65 -29.29 -8.82
CA ASN A 361 10.11 -28.15 -8.03
C ASN A 361 11.64 -28.20 -7.92
N VAL A 362 12.33 -27.84 -8.99
CA VAL A 362 13.77 -27.58 -9.00
C VAL A 362 13.85 -26.24 -8.32
N GLY A 363 14.29 -26.22 -7.06
CA GLY A 363 14.28 -25.07 -6.16
C GLY A 363 14.94 -23.85 -6.77
N GLY A 364 14.17 -23.09 -7.55
CA GLY A 364 14.56 -21.79 -8.04
C GLY A 364 14.63 -20.86 -6.85
N SER A 365 15.81 -20.33 -6.58
CA SER A 365 15.98 -19.21 -5.65
C SER A 365 15.40 -17.96 -6.32
N ALA A 366 14.09 -17.76 -6.20
CA ALA A 366 13.47 -16.49 -6.56
C ALA A 366 13.89 -15.45 -5.52
N SER A 367 14.44 -14.32 -5.96
CA SER A 367 14.65 -13.19 -5.07
C SER A 367 13.29 -12.72 -4.54
N PRO A 368 13.13 -12.51 -3.22
CA PRO A 368 11.90 -11.96 -2.67
C PRO A 368 11.56 -10.65 -3.36
N VAL A 369 10.38 -10.57 -3.98
CA VAL A 369 9.89 -9.32 -4.55
C VAL A 369 9.21 -8.54 -3.44
N SER A 370 9.63 -7.29 -3.23
CA SER A 370 8.93 -6.40 -2.31
C SER A 370 7.52 -6.13 -2.84
N LEU A 371 6.53 -6.70 -2.15
CA LEU A 371 5.11 -6.47 -2.47
C LEU A 371 4.60 -5.11 -1.98
N ILE A 372 5.39 -4.43 -1.14
CA ILE A 372 5.06 -3.13 -0.56
C ILE A 372 6.24 -2.19 -0.84
N GLN A 373 5.93 -0.96 -1.23
CA GLN A 373 6.91 0.11 -1.31
C GLN A 373 7.65 0.27 0.03
N PRO A 374 8.97 0.56 0.05
CA PRO A 374 9.66 0.91 1.28
C PRO A 374 8.91 2.02 2.03
N THR A 375 8.48 1.75 3.26
CA THR A 375 7.56 2.63 4.01
C THR A 375 8.05 2.86 5.44
N ILE A 376 8.01 4.12 5.89
CA ILE A 376 8.19 4.50 7.30
C ILE A 376 6.84 4.84 7.92
N LEU A 377 6.62 4.40 9.16
CA LEU A 377 5.36 4.65 9.86
C LEU A 377 5.42 5.97 10.64
N ALA A 378 4.37 6.78 10.47
CA ALA A 378 4.14 8.00 11.22
C ALA A 378 2.68 8.05 11.67
N THR A 379 2.39 8.84 12.70
CA THR A 379 0.99 9.07 13.09
C THR A 379 0.40 10.17 12.22
N ILE A 380 -0.76 9.89 11.66
CA ILE A 380 -1.56 10.84 10.90
C ILE A 380 -2.53 11.54 11.86
N TYR A 381 -2.54 12.87 11.83
CA TYR A 381 -3.42 13.69 12.65
C TYR A 381 -4.32 14.57 11.79
N LEU A 382 -5.54 14.83 12.26
CA LEU A 382 -6.46 15.85 11.77
C LEU A 382 -6.41 17.09 12.66
N LYS A 383 -6.45 18.27 12.05
CA LYS A 383 -6.57 19.56 12.75
C LYS A 383 -7.99 19.70 13.30
N LEU A 384 -8.09 20.07 14.57
CA LEU A 384 -9.37 20.40 15.22
C LEU A 384 -9.90 21.75 14.79
#